data_AF-A0A0K6GWK9-F1
#
_entry.id   AF-A0A0K6GWK9-F1
#
_cell.length_a   1.000
_cell.length_b   1.000
_cell.length_c   1.000
_cell.angle_alpha   90.00
_cell.angle_beta   90.00
_cell.angle_gamma   90.00
#
_symmetry.space_group_name_H-M   'P 1'
#
loop_
_entity.id
_entity.type
_entity.pdbx_description
1 polymer ?
#
loop_
_entity_poly.entity_id
_entity_poly.type
_entity_poly.pdbx_seq_one_letter_code
_entity_poly.pdbx_strand_id
1 'polypeptide(L)'
;MELRTIGEMLEAERVFVPGYRPPPVGLCHPDAFIFEAQFEEIQTILLPDRNIASRMAKIVTGASMDDTLRKIAAIKTFCHFLDIQIEPSIAFHELAQTQGNNAANLELARFRDADNADPYPWLDLVFGDLDALDPLESQRPLESHDLAFPLRRWRRNYIAALKIAGLELSGRPNLDRMLELLSWMRDDFMIAGPAALLACIYFAPNSPPRKGLFKHLRSPNRARAIEGVRNAAWDLTHLSETIRRVNKANNSSIRLLFASFDAGLRRLAELLFTLAADEFSEGVLIDALVPYWNQAHAERIAKSLAELLAHIDDEGRKQRQANSSMSIDEMIWYGEQLLLSAEGLS
;
A
#
# COMPACT_ATOMS: atom_id res chain seq x y z
N MET A 1 9.61 -19.25 23.80
CA MET A 1 10.66 -18.22 23.90
C MET A 1 10.93 -17.64 22.53
N GLU A 2 11.15 -18.48 21.52
CA GLU A 2 11.40 -18.09 20.12
C GLU A 2 10.34 -17.19 19.50
N LEU A 3 9.05 -17.47 19.66
CA LEU A 3 7.98 -16.64 19.07
C LEU A 3 7.95 -15.20 19.61
N ARG A 4 8.34 -14.99 20.87
CA ARG A 4 8.48 -13.64 21.45
C ARG A 4 9.67 -12.91 20.82
N THR A 5 10.80 -13.59 20.66
CA THR A 5 11.99 -13.05 19.98
C THR A 5 11.68 -12.66 18.53
N ILE A 6 10.90 -13.47 17.81
CA ILE A 6 10.43 -13.14 16.47
C ILE A 6 9.54 -11.88 16.51
N GLY A 7 8.59 -11.82 17.43
CA GLY A 7 7.74 -10.64 17.62
C GLY A 7 8.54 -9.36 17.88
N GLU A 8 9.53 -9.42 18.78
CA GLU A 8 10.44 -8.30 19.08
C GLU A 8 11.24 -7.86 17.85
N MET A 9 11.74 -8.80 17.05
CA MET A 9 12.44 -8.49 15.81
C MET A 9 11.52 -7.78 14.79
N LEU A 10 10.30 -8.27 14.60
CA LEU A 10 9.33 -7.69 13.66
C LEU A 10 8.88 -6.29 14.11
N GLU A 11 8.70 -6.09 15.41
CA GLU A 11 8.38 -4.80 16.02
C GLU A 11 9.53 -3.78 15.81
N ALA A 12 10.78 -4.21 16.02
CA ALA A 12 11.96 -3.36 15.81
C ALA A 12 12.10 -2.90 14.36
N GLU A 13 11.78 -3.77 13.40
CA GLU A 13 11.75 -3.45 11.97
C GLU A 13 10.53 -2.62 11.57
N ARG A 14 9.51 -2.53 12.44
CA ARG A 14 8.23 -1.86 12.23
C ARG A 14 7.54 -2.32 10.95
N VAL A 15 7.66 -3.59 10.58
CA VAL A 15 7.21 -4.09 9.27
C VAL A 15 5.69 -4.10 9.11
N PHE A 16 4.94 -4.15 10.22
CA PHE A 16 3.49 -4.15 10.24
C PHE A 16 2.91 -2.77 10.55
N VAL A 17 1.82 -2.44 9.87
CA VAL A 17 0.97 -1.28 10.16
C VAL A 17 -0.44 -1.78 10.47
N PRO A 18 -0.94 -1.59 11.70
CA PRO A 18 -2.23 -2.10 12.11
C PRO A 18 -3.37 -1.20 11.62
N GLY A 19 -4.37 -1.82 10.99
CA GLY A 19 -5.64 -1.17 10.66
C GLY A 19 -6.62 -1.10 11.84
N TYR A 20 -6.12 -1.23 13.06
CA TYR A 20 -6.89 -1.26 14.30
C TYR A 20 -6.02 -0.71 15.43
N ARG A 21 -6.61 -0.43 16.60
CA ARG A 21 -5.84 0.01 17.77
C ARG A 21 -5.06 -1.18 18.35
N PRO A 22 -3.72 -1.16 18.37
CA PRO A 22 -2.94 -2.26 18.91
C PRO A 22 -3.18 -2.48 20.41
N PRO A 23 -2.96 -3.70 20.90
CA PRO A 23 -3.07 -4.02 22.31
C PRO A 23 -1.95 -3.32 23.12
N PRO A 24 -2.18 -2.99 24.41
CA PRO A 24 -1.18 -2.30 25.25
C PRO A 24 0.14 -3.05 25.41
N VAL A 25 0.14 -4.37 25.26
CA VAL A 25 1.33 -5.23 25.35
C VAL A 25 2.25 -5.15 24.13
N GLY A 26 1.83 -4.48 23.05
CA GLY A 26 2.59 -4.30 21.82
C GLY A 26 1.99 -5.04 20.62
N LEU A 27 2.21 -4.50 19.42
CA LEU A 27 1.59 -4.98 18.18
C LEU A 27 2.01 -6.42 17.84
N CYS A 28 3.30 -6.75 17.95
CA CYS A 28 3.82 -8.07 17.63
C CYS A 28 3.94 -9.01 18.84
N HIS A 29 3.25 -8.73 19.97
CA HIS A 29 3.34 -9.57 21.16
C HIS A 29 2.47 -10.84 21.01
N PRO A 30 3.03 -12.06 21.05
CA PRO A 30 2.29 -13.29 20.76
C PRO A 30 1.04 -13.51 21.63
N ASP A 31 1.13 -13.20 22.93
CA ASP A 31 0.01 -13.37 23.87
C ASP A 31 -1.23 -12.56 23.45
N ALA A 32 -1.06 -11.43 22.74
CA ALA A 32 -2.19 -10.65 22.28
C ALA A 32 -2.98 -11.38 21.19
N PHE A 33 -2.30 -11.91 20.18
CA PHE A 33 -2.94 -12.68 19.11
C PHE A 33 -3.56 -13.98 19.65
N ILE A 34 -2.89 -14.66 20.58
CA ILE A 34 -3.44 -15.86 21.24
C ILE A 34 -4.71 -15.50 22.01
N PHE A 35 -4.69 -14.40 22.76
CA PHE A 35 -5.86 -13.94 23.51
C PHE A 35 -7.03 -13.58 22.58
N GLU A 36 -6.78 -12.74 21.58
CA GLU A 36 -7.77 -12.30 20.59
C GLU A 36 -8.39 -13.51 19.85
N ALA A 37 -7.58 -14.47 19.42
CA ALA A 37 -8.07 -15.66 18.72
C ALA A 37 -8.87 -16.60 19.64
N GLN A 38 -8.38 -16.89 20.85
CA GLN A 38 -8.98 -17.90 21.73
C GLN A 38 -10.18 -17.39 22.54
N PHE A 39 -10.19 -16.10 22.90
CA PHE A 39 -11.19 -15.54 23.80
C PHE A 39 -12.11 -14.53 23.13
N GLU A 40 -11.63 -13.79 22.12
CA GLU A 40 -12.43 -12.79 21.41
C GLU A 40 -12.93 -13.29 20.03
N GLU A 41 -12.54 -14.51 19.64
CA GLU A 41 -12.83 -15.13 18.33
C GLU A 41 -12.43 -14.21 17.16
N ILE A 42 -11.35 -13.46 17.34
CA ILE A 42 -10.82 -12.53 16.34
C ILE A 42 -9.87 -13.26 15.40
N GLN A 43 -10.10 -13.09 14.10
CA GLN A 43 -9.19 -13.51 13.05
C GLN A 43 -8.32 -12.35 12.59
N THR A 44 -7.00 -12.57 12.52
CA THR A 44 -6.07 -11.60 11.94
C THR A 44 -5.71 -11.98 10.51
N ILE A 45 -5.69 -11.00 9.61
CA ILE A 45 -5.30 -11.15 8.22
C ILE A 45 -4.16 -10.16 7.89
N LEU A 46 -3.06 -10.69 7.37
CA LEU A 46 -1.93 -9.95 6.84
C LEU A 46 -2.15 -9.64 5.35
N LEU A 47 -1.95 -8.38 4.98
CA LEU A 47 -1.98 -7.87 3.61
C LEU A 47 -0.55 -7.45 3.21
N PRO A 48 0.24 -8.33 2.59
CA PRO A 48 1.61 -8.02 2.19
C PRO A 48 1.66 -7.19 0.92
N ASP A 49 2.64 -6.30 0.84
CA ASP A 49 3.03 -5.70 -0.44
C ASP A 49 3.69 -6.72 -1.39
N ARG A 50 3.96 -6.28 -2.62
CA ARG A 50 4.62 -7.09 -3.65
C ARG A 50 6.01 -7.58 -3.24
N ASN A 51 6.75 -6.78 -2.50
CA ASN A 51 8.11 -7.08 -2.09
C ASN A 51 8.18 -8.21 -1.06
N ILE A 52 7.20 -8.29 -0.17
CA ILE A 52 7.09 -9.37 0.81
C ILE A 52 6.61 -10.65 0.13
N ALA A 53 5.53 -10.58 -0.66
CA ALA A 53 4.97 -11.75 -1.34
C ALA A 53 5.98 -12.42 -2.28
N SER A 54 6.70 -11.64 -3.11
CA SER A 54 7.74 -12.18 -4.01
C SER A 54 8.86 -12.90 -3.27
N ARG A 55 9.33 -12.32 -2.16
CA ARG A 55 10.45 -12.89 -1.40
C ARG A 55 10.05 -14.17 -0.67
N MET A 56 8.81 -14.25 -0.21
CA MET A 56 8.27 -15.48 0.36
C MET A 56 8.24 -16.60 -0.70
N ALA A 57 7.77 -16.30 -1.92
CA ALA A 57 7.82 -17.23 -3.05
C ALA A 57 9.26 -17.58 -3.50
N LYS A 58 10.22 -16.69 -3.30
CA LYS A 58 11.64 -16.91 -3.62
C LYS A 58 12.33 -17.86 -2.63
N ILE A 59 11.98 -17.81 -1.33
CA ILE A 59 12.64 -18.66 -0.31
C ILE A 59 12.45 -20.15 -0.63
N VAL A 60 11.24 -20.55 -1.04
CA VAL A 60 10.93 -21.95 -1.37
C VAL A 60 11.61 -22.49 -2.62
N THR A 61 12.25 -21.63 -3.43
CA THR A 61 13.06 -22.07 -4.56
C THR A 61 14.50 -22.39 -4.16
N GLY A 62 14.80 -22.44 -2.86
CA GLY A 62 16.16 -22.67 -2.33
C GLY A 62 17.08 -21.47 -2.49
N ALA A 63 16.53 -20.24 -2.40
CA ALA A 63 17.35 -19.04 -2.42
C ALA A 63 18.23 -18.98 -1.15
N SER A 64 19.51 -18.62 -1.33
CA SER A 64 20.40 -18.34 -0.20
C SER A 64 19.87 -17.15 0.61
N MET A 65 19.90 -17.30 1.92
CA MET A 65 19.38 -16.34 2.88
C MET A 65 20.29 -15.11 3.02
N ASP A 66 19.67 -13.94 2.87
CA ASP A 66 20.21 -12.66 3.32
C ASP A 66 19.37 -12.12 4.49
N ASP A 67 19.81 -11.03 5.11
CA ASP A 67 19.09 -10.40 6.24
C ASP A 67 17.63 -10.09 5.93
N THR A 68 17.31 -9.71 4.68
CA THR A 68 15.94 -9.39 4.28
C THR A 68 15.10 -10.66 4.17
N LEU A 69 15.63 -11.73 3.57
CA LEU A 69 14.95 -13.01 3.49
C LEU A 69 14.75 -13.61 4.88
N ARG A 70 15.67 -13.44 5.82
CA ARG A 70 15.48 -13.91 7.22
C ARG A 70 14.31 -13.18 7.89
N LYS A 71 14.16 -11.88 7.65
CA LYS A 71 12.98 -11.12 8.11
C LYS A 71 11.68 -11.58 7.44
N ILE A 72 11.71 -11.94 6.15
CA ILE A 72 10.55 -12.52 5.47
C ILE A 72 10.18 -13.89 6.08
N ALA A 73 11.19 -14.72 6.37
CA ALA A 73 10.97 -15.99 7.02
C ALA A 73 10.36 -15.82 8.42
N ALA A 74 10.75 -14.76 9.12
CA ALA A 74 10.19 -14.39 10.40
C ALA A 74 8.72 -13.97 10.30
N ILE A 75 8.35 -13.18 9.29
CA ILE A 75 6.94 -12.84 9.01
C ILE A 75 6.11 -14.10 8.79
N LYS A 76 6.57 -15.02 7.92
CA LYS A 76 5.88 -16.29 7.66
C LYS A 76 5.70 -17.10 8.94
N THR A 77 6.80 -17.29 9.68
CA THR A 77 6.83 -18.08 10.92
C THR A 77 5.90 -17.50 11.98
N PHE A 78 5.95 -16.18 12.17
CA PHE A 78 5.07 -15.45 13.07
C PHE A 78 3.60 -15.64 12.69
N CYS A 79 3.28 -15.49 11.41
CA CYS A 79 1.92 -15.65 10.94
C CYS A 79 1.41 -17.08 11.14
N HIS A 80 2.24 -18.08 10.81
CA HIS A 80 1.86 -19.49 10.94
C HIS A 80 1.57 -19.89 12.39
N PHE A 81 2.47 -19.58 13.33
CA PHE A 81 2.29 -19.97 14.73
C PHE A 81 1.18 -19.21 15.46
N LEU A 82 0.72 -18.10 14.90
CA LEU A 82 -0.36 -17.28 15.45
C LEU A 82 -1.66 -17.34 14.63
N ASP A 83 -1.75 -18.27 13.68
CA ASP A 83 -2.89 -18.44 12.77
C ASP A 83 -3.33 -17.13 12.06
N ILE A 84 -2.34 -16.29 11.73
CA ILE A 84 -2.56 -15.08 10.94
C ILE A 84 -2.61 -15.49 9.47
N GLN A 85 -3.75 -15.26 8.84
CA GLN A 85 -3.95 -15.58 7.43
C GLN A 85 -3.23 -14.56 6.54
N ILE A 86 -2.63 -14.98 5.43
CA ILE A 86 -1.96 -14.08 4.49
C ILE A 86 -2.76 -13.96 3.20
N GLU A 87 -3.12 -12.74 2.80
CA GLU A 87 -3.94 -12.47 1.62
C GLU A 87 -3.19 -11.59 0.60
N PRO A 88 -2.55 -12.18 -0.43
CA PRO A 88 -1.60 -11.50 -1.29
C PRO A 88 -2.19 -10.97 -2.61
N SER A 89 -3.53 -11.02 -2.81
CA SER A 89 -4.17 -10.81 -4.11
C SER A 89 -3.66 -9.59 -4.91
N ILE A 90 -3.53 -8.41 -4.28
CA ILE A 90 -3.09 -7.19 -4.99
C ILE A 90 -1.64 -7.31 -5.50
N ALA A 91 -0.75 -7.96 -4.74
CA ALA A 91 0.63 -8.19 -5.15
C ALA A 91 0.73 -9.02 -6.44
N PHE A 92 -0.17 -9.99 -6.63
CA PHE A 92 -0.17 -10.83 -7.83
C PHE A 92 -0.89 -10.19 -9.02
N HIS A 93 -1.88 -9.33 -8.78
CA HIS A 93 -2.42 -8.46 -9.83
C HIS A 93 -1.35 -7.50 -10.39
N GLU A 94 -0.51 -6.93 -9.51
CA GLU A 94 0.63 -6.09 -9.89
C GLU A 94 1.65 -6.86 -10.76
N LEU A 95 2.02 -8.07 -10.35
CA LEU A 95 2.90 -8.93 -11.13
C LEU A 95 2.31 -9.28 -12.49
N ALA A 96 1.03 -9.62 -12.55
CA ALA A 96 0.38 -10.03 -13.80
C ALA A 96 0.30 -8.89 -14.82
N GLN A 97 0.14 -7.64 -14.38
CA GLN A 97 0.18 -6.49 -15.28
C GLN A 97 1.54 -6.27 -15.93
N THR A 98 2.63 -6.61 -15.22
CA THR A 98 4.01 -6.34 -15.66
C THR A 98 4.63 -7.53 -16.40
N GLN A 99 4.34 -8.75 -15.97
CA GLN A 99 4.95 -9.99 -16.49
C GLN A 99 3.96 -10.99 -17.09
N GLY A 100 2.66 -10.67 -17.06
CA GLY A 100 1.59 -11.52 -17.61
C GLY A 100 1.07 -12.58 -16.63
N ASN A 101 -0.11 -13.13 -16.95
CA ASN A 101 -0.82 -14.11 -16.12
C ASN A 101 0.00 -15.37 -15.83
N ASN A 102 0.77 -15.88 -16.80
CA ASN A 102 1.51 -17.13 -16.62
C ASN A 102 2.60 -16.98 -15.53
N ALA A 103 3.38 -15.90 -15.58
CA ALA A 103 4.40 -15.61 -14.57
C ALA A 103 3.76 -15.37 -13.19
N ALA A 104 2.64 -14.64 -13.15
CA ALA A 104 1.95 -14.35 -11.90
C ALA A 104 1.33 -15.58 -11.24
N ASN A 105 0.66 -16.46 -11.99
CA ASN A 105 0.11 -17.70 -11.46
C ASN A 105 1.21 -18.68 -11.02
N LEU A 106 2.34 -18.74 -11.74
CA LEU A 106 3.49 -19.55 -11.33
C LEU A 106 4.08 -19.06 -10.00
N GLU A 107 4.24 -17.76 -9.82
CA GLU A 107 4.75 -17.22 -8.56
C GLU A 107 3.72 -17.33 -7.42
N LEU A 108 2.42 -17.18 -7.72
CA LEU A 108 1.34 -17.40 -6.75
C LEU A 108 1.32 -18.85 -6.25
N ALA A 109 1.55 -19.84 -7.13
CA ALA A 109 1.68 -21.24 -6.72
C ALA A 109 2.84 -21.42 -5.73
N ARG A 110 4.02 -20.86 -6.03
CA ARG A 110 5.17 -20.89 -5.12
C ARG A 110 4.92 -20.17 -3.80
N PHE A 111 4.24 -19.03 -3.84
CA PHE A 111 3.84 -18.32 -2.63
C PHE A 111 2.94 -19.20 -1.76
N ARG A 112 1.97 -19.90 -2.37
CA ARG A 112 1.09 -20.81 -1.63
C ARG A 112 1.84 -22.02 -1.08
N ASP A 113 2.80 -22.56 -1.81
CA ASP A 113 3.67 -23.60 -1.29
C ASP A 113 4.44 -23.10 -0.05
N ALA A 114 4.93 -21.85 -0.09
CA ALA A 114 5.58 -21.21 1.04
C ALA A 114 4.65 -21.01 2.25
N ASP A 115 3.46 -20.47 2.01
CA ASP A 115 2.45 -20.17 3.03
C ASP A 115 1.98 -21.46 3.74
N ASN A 116 1.89 -22.57 3.00
CA ASN A 116 1.43 -23.86 3.51
C ASN A 116 2.57 -24.82 3.93
N ALA A 117 3.84 -24.41 3.79
CA ALA A 117 4.99 -25.24 4.16
C ALA A 117 5.08 -25.43 5.68
N ASP A 118 5.74 -26.52 6.09
CA ASP A 118 6.12 -26.78 7.48
C ASP A 118 6.82 -25.53 8.09
N PRO A 119 6.36 -25.01 9.24
CA PRO A 119 6.98 -23.84 9.87
C PRO A 119 8.38 -24.09 10.45
N TYR A 120 8.76 -25.32 10.80
CA TYR A 120 10.02 -25.54 11.53
C TYR A 120 11.28 -25.22 10.70
N PRO A 121 11.42 -25.64 9.43
CA PRO A 121 12.55 -25.21 8.62
C PRO A 121 12.62 -23.69 8.44
N TRP A 122 11.48 -23.00 8.46
CA TRP A 122 11.44 -21.53 8.39
C TRP A 122 11.92 -20.88 9.69
N LEU A 123 11.68 -21.51 10.84
CA LEU A 123 12.22 -21.10 12.13
C LEU A 123 13.75 -21.19 12.13
N ASP A 124 14.31 -22.28 11.59
CA ASP A 124 15.75 -22.48 11.47
C ASP A 124 16.38 -21.43 10.54
N LEU A 125 15.70 -21.04 9.46
CA LEU A 125 16.13 -19.91 8.62
C LEU A 125 16.16 -18.58 9.38
N VAL A 126 15.22 -18.35 10.30
CA VAL A 126 15.15 -17.10 11.08
C VAL A 126 16.34 -16.99 12.03
N PHE A 127 16.67 -18.07 12.74
CA PHE A 127 17.74 -18.09 13.74
C PHE A 127 19.14 -18.33 13.18
N GLY A 128 19.25 -18.67 11.89
CA GLY A 128 20.54 -18.85 11.23
C GLY A 128 21.06 -20.28 11.24
N ASP A 129 20.24 -21.24 11.67
CA ASP A 129 20.58 -22.66 11.64
C ASP A 129 20.51 -23.23 10.21
N LEU A 130 19.72 -22.59 9.33
CA LEU A 130 19.70 -22.85 7.89
C LEU A 130 20.01 -21.58 7.07
N ASP A 131 20.69 -21.79 5.95
CA ASP A 131 21.05 -20.75 4.97
C ASP A 131 20.25 -20.83 3.66
N ALA A 132 19.42 -21.86 3.48
CA ALA A 132 18.45 -22.03 2.41
C ALA A 132 17.51 -23.20 2.77
N LEU A 133 16.31 -23.24 2.16
CA LEU A 133 15.50 -24.46 2.15
C LEU A 133 15.93 -25.37 1.00
N ASP A 134 15.66 -26.66 1.15
CA ASP A 134 15.61 -27.53 -0.02
C ASP A 134 14.53 -27.01 -0.99
N PRO A 135 14.83 -26.90 -2.29
CA PRO A 135 13.85 -26.44 -3.27
C PRO A 135 12.61 -27.32 -3.25
N LEU A 136 11.46 -26.70 -3.02
CA LEU A 136 10.18 -27.40 -3.08
C LEU A 136 9.78 -27.59 -4.54
N GLU A 137 9.58 -28.84 -4.95
CA GLU A 137 8.84 -29.12 -6.17
C GLU A 137 7.39 -28.68 -5.97
N SER A 138 6.85 -27.89 -6.90
CA SER A 138 5.46 -27.41 -6.83
C SER A 138 4.51 -28.61 -6.77
N GLN A 139 3.92 -28.84 -5.61
CA GLN A 139 2.99 -29.95 -5.40
C GLN A 139 1.58 -29.64 -5.89
N ARG A 140 1.30 -28.36 -6.18
CA ARG A 140 -0.03 -27.87 -6.56
C ARG A 140 -0.16 -27.71 -8.08
N PRO A 141 -1.32 -28.04 -8.65
CA PRO A 141 -1.60 -27.69 -10.04
C PRO A 141 -1.60 -26.17 -10.20
N LEU A 142 -1.04 -25.69 -11.31
CA LEU A 142 -1.07 -24.27 -11.63
C LEU A 142 -2.52 -23.84 -11.83
N GLU A 143 -2.99 -22.98 -10.93
CA GLU A 143 -4.27 -22.31 -11.11
C GLU A 143 -4.16 -21.33 -12.29
N SER A 144 -5.27 -21.16 -13.02
CA SER A 144 -5.35 -20.27 -14.19
C SER A 144 -6.27 -19.10 -13.88
N HIS A 145 -5.79 -18.18 -13.04
CA HIS A 145 -6.50 -16.94 -12.76
C HIS A 145 -6.15 -15.87 -13.78
N ASP A 146 -7.15 -15.06 -14.16
CA ASP A 146 -6.91 -13.81 -14.87
C ASP A 146 -6.49 -12.71 -13.89
N LEU A 147 -5.24 -12.78 -13.44
CA LEU A 147 -4.63 -11.80 -12.53
C LEU A 147 -4.32 -10.47 -13.25
N ALA A 148 -4.23 -10.45 -14.57
CA ALA A 148 -4.07 -9.24 -15.38
C ALA A 148 -5.39 -8.48 -15.55
N PHE A 149 -6.50 -9.00 -15.02
CA PHE A 149 -7.81 -8.37 -15.08
C PHE A 149 -7.73 -6.89 -14.64
N PRO A 150 -8.25 -5.95 -15.43
CA PRO A 150 -8.07 -4.52 -15.18
C PRO A 150 -8.85 -4.07 -13.94
N LEU A 151 -8.14 -3.97 -12.81
CA LEU A 151 -8.72 -3.50 -11.56
C LEU A 151 -9.21 -2.06 -11.69
N ARG A 152 -10.52 -1.84 -11.56
CA ARG A 152 -11.14 -0.49 -11.60
C ARG A 152 -10.48 0.47 -10.61
N ARG A 153 -10.09 -0.03 -9.42
CA ARG A 153 -9.41 0.74 -8.37
C ARG A 153 -8.01 1.18 -8.83
N TRP A 154 -7.24 0.28 -9.43
CA TRP A 154 -5.93 0.62 -9.99
C TRP A 154 -6.04 1.69 -11.06
N ARG A 155 -6.99 1.56 -12.00
CA ARG A 155 -7.19 2.56 -13.07
C ARG A 155 -7.50 3.94 -12.51
N ARG A 156 -8.34 4.03 -11.47
CA ARG A 156 -8.66 5.30 -10.79
C ARG A 156 -7.46 5.88 -10.05
N ASN A 157 -6.70 5.03 -9.36
CA ASN A 157 -5.48 5.44 -8.68
C ASN A 157 -4.41 5.87 -9.68
N TYR A 158 -4.36 5.27 -10.86
CA TYR A 158 -3.44 5.64 -11.93
C TYR A 158 -3.77 7.03 -12.50
N ILE A 159 -5.05 7.35 -12.72
CA ILE A 159 -5.46 8.71 -13.11
C ILE A 159 -5.04 9.73 -12.04
N ALA A 160 -5.28 9.44 -10.77
CA ALA A 160 -4.86 10.33 -9.68
C ALA A 160 -3.33 10.48 -9.63
N ALA A 161 -2.58 9.39 -9.80
CA ALA A 161 -1.13 9.38 -9.86
C ALA A 161 -0.60 10.22 -11.04
N LEU A 162 -1.23 10.11 -12.23
CA LEU A 162 -0.92 10.95 -13.40
C LEU A 162 -1.17 12.43 -13.12
N LYS A 163 -2.29 12.79 -12.48
CA LYS A 163 -2.57 14.19 -12.12
C LYS A 163 -1.53 14.72 -11.12
N ILE A 164 -1.17 13.95 -10.09
CA ILE A 164 -0.13 14.33 -9.12
C ILE A 164 1.21 14.54 -9.83
N ALA A 165 1.59 13.61 -10.71
CA ALA A 165 2.81 13.69 -11.50
C ALA A 165 2.84 14.94 -12.41
N GLY A 166 1.74 15.23 -13.11
CA GLY A 166 1.60 16.43 -13.93
C GLY A 166 1.71 17.72 -13.11
N LEU A 167 1.09 17.76 -11.93
CA LEU A 167 1.19 18.90 -11.00
C LEU A 167 2.61 19.10 -10.48
N GLU A 168 3.35 18.03 -10.20
CA GLU A 168 4.77 18.12 -9.81
C GLU A 168 5.62 18.77 -10.91
N LEU A 169 5.34 18.45 -12.17
CA LEU A 169 6.07 18.98 -13.33
C LEU A 169 5.63 20.40 -13.73
N SER A 170 4.51 20.89 -13.22
CA SER A 170 3.95 22.21 -13.58
C SER A 170 4.78 23.42 -13.11
N GLY A 171 5.77 23.20 -12.23
CA GLY A 171 6.57 24.30 -11.65
C GLY A 171 5.84 25.15 -10.61
N ARG A 172 4.55 24.88 -10.32
CA ARG A 172 3.75 25.64 -9.34
C ARG A 172 4.28 25.53 -7.90
N PRO A 173 3.94 26.46 -6.99
CA PRO A 173 4.23 26.28 -5.56
C PRO A 173 3.58 25.02 -4.98
N ASN A 174 4.21 24.41 -3.97
CA ASN A 174 3.76 23.16 -3.36
C ASN A 174 2.29 23.21 -2.86
N LEU A 175 1.91 24.31 -2.19
CA LEU A 175 0.53 24.49 -1.69
C LEU A 175 -0.46 24.55 -2.84
N ASP A 176 -0.14 25.29 -3.90
CA ASP A 176 -1.03 25.46 -5.05
C ASP A 176 -1.24 24.13 -5.79
N ARG A 177 -0.20 23.29 -5.91
CA ARG A 177 -0.34 21.92 -6.43
C ARG A 177 -1.32 21.10 -5.61
N MET A 178 -1.23 21.19 -4.28
CA MET A 178 -2.12 20.45 -3.38
C MET A 178 -3.57 20.93 -3.50
N LEU A 179 -3.81 22.24 -3.44
CA LEU A 179 -5.16 22.80 -3.53
C LEU A 179 -5.78 22.56 -4.91
N GLU A 180 -4.99 22.64 -5.99
CA GLU A 180 -5.45 22.30 -7.33
C GLU A 180 -5.83 20.83 -7.45
N LEU A 181 -5.06 19.92 -6.85
CA LEU A 181 -5.41 18.50 -6.80
C LEU A 181 -6.76 18.27 -6.10
N LEU A 182 -6.98 18.89 -4.94
CA LEU A 182 -8.23 18.76 -4.19
C LEU A 182 -9.42 19.32 -4.97
N SER A 183 -9.25 20.47 -5.61
CA SER A 183 -10.29 21.05 -6.47
C SER A 183 -10.61 20.13 -7.64
N TRP A 184 -9.59 19.60 -8.32
CA TRP A 184 -9.78 18.67 -9.44
C TRP A 184 -10.48 17.37 -8.99
N MET A 185 -10.13 16.81 -7.82
CA MET A 185 -10.83 15.65 -7.25
C MET A 185 -12.30 15.92 -6.89
N ARG A 186 -12.63 17.18 -6.57
CA ARG A 186 -14.01 17.61 -6.29
C ARG A 186 -14.82 17.77 -7.56
N ASP A 187 -14.25 18.48 -8.53
CA ASP A 187 -15.00 19.06 -9.65
C ASP A 187 -14.93 18.21 -10.93
N ASP A 188 -13.79 17.57 -11.19
CA ASP A 188 -13.48 16.91 -12.48
C ASP A 188 -13.24 15.40 -12.36
N PHE A 189 -13.05 14.88 -11.15
CA PHE A 189 -12.78 13.47 -10.89
C PHE A 189 -13.53 12.99 -9.65
N MET A 190 -13.22 11.79 -9.16
CA MET A 190 -13.69 11.28 -7.89
C MET A 190 -12.77 11.67 -6.73
N ILE A 191 -13.33 11.72 -5.54
CA ILE A 191 -12.58 11.83 -4.29
C ILE A 191 -11.78 10.55 -4.09
N ALA A 192 -10.46 10.65 -4.28
CA ALA A 192 -9.52 9.57 -4.07
C ALA A 192 -8.72 9.84 -2.79
N GLY A 193 -9.33 9.58 -1.62
CA GLY A 193 -8.76 9.88 -0.30
C GLY A 193 -7.30 9.43 -0.13
N PRO A 194 -6.95 8.16 -0.42
CA PRO A 194 -5.56 7.70 -0.35
C PRO A 194 -4.59 8.50 -1.22
N ALA A 195 -5.00 8.89 -2.43
CA ALA A 195 -4.18 9.72 -3.32
C ALA A 195 -4.07 11.17 -2.83
N ALA A 196 -5.13 11.73 -2.25
CA ALA A 196 -5.11 13.07 -1.67
C ALA A 196 -4.14 13.15 -0.49
N LEU A 197 -4.16 12.16 0.40
CA LEU A 197 -3.29 12.11 1.57
C LEU A 197 -1.84 11.80 1.19
N LEU A 198 -1.64 10.92 0.21
CA LEU A 198 -0.32 10.73 -0.41
C LEU A 198 0.24 12.05 -0.93
N ALA A 199 -0.56 12.81 -1.68
CA ALA A 199 -0.16 14.10 -2.21
C ALA A 199 0.16 15.13 -1.11
N CYS A 200 -0.54 15.07 0.03
CA CYS A 200 -0.25 15.92 1.18
C CYS A 200 1.18 15.71 1.69
N ILE A 201 1.65 14.46 1.77
CA ILE A 201 3.05 14.20 2.15
C ILE A 201 3.98 14.51 0.97
N TYR A 202 3.64 14.06 -0.23
CA TYR A 202 4.51 14.15 -1.40
C TYR A 202 4.84 15.59 -1.82
N PHE A 203 3.84 16.48 -1.87
CA PHE A 203 4.06 17.88 -2.22
C PHE A 203 4.68 18.70 -1.09
N ALA A 204 4.70 18.19 0.14
CA ALA A 204 5.13 18.97 1.28
C ALA A 204 6.57 19.47 1.13
N PRO A 205 6.86 20.71 1.59
CA PRO A 205 8.22 21.23 1.59
C PRO A 205 9.14 20.48 2.56
N ASN A 206 8.62 20.00 3.69
CA ASN A 206 9.41 19.35 4.74
C ASN A 206 9.30 17.82 4.74
N SER A 207 8.84 17.21 3.64
CA SER A 207 8.80 15.75 3.54
C SER A 207 10.23 15.17 3.49
N PRO A 208 10.50 14.02 4.15
CA PRO A 208 11.71 13.24 3.89
C PRO A 208 11.84 12.98 2.38
N PRO A 209 13.08 12.73 1.89
CA PRO A 209 13.42 12.91 0.48
C PRO A 209 12.39 12.28 -0.45
N ARG A 210 11.85 13.09 -1.37
CA ARG A 210 10.86 12.74 -2.43
C ARG A 210 11.27 11.57 -3.33
N LYS A 211 12.46 11.00 -3.10
CA LYS A 211 13.09 9.92 -3.86
C LYS A 211 12.37 8.62 -3.55
N GLY A 212 11.43 8.23 -4.42
CA GLY A 212 10.91 6.86 -4.39
C GLY A 212 9.52 6.71 -4.96
N LEU A 213 8.63 7.68 -4.72
CA LEU A 213 7.23 7.55 -5.09
C LEU A 213 7.03 7.55 -6.60
N PHE A 214 7.35 8.66 -7.28
CA PHE A 214 7.34 8.73 -8.74
C PHE A 214 8.75 8.55 -9.29
N LYS A 215 9.21 7.29 -9.33
CA LYS A 215 10.55 6.94 -9.84
C LYS A 215 10.74 7.50 -11.24
N HIS A 216 11.88 8.15 -11.49
CA HIS A 216 12.23 8.68 -12.80
C HIS A 216 11.26 9.71 -13.39
N LEU A 217 10.40 10.36 -12.60
CA LEU A 217 9.43 11.34 -13.10
C LEU A 217 10.05 12.45 -13.96
N ARG A 218 11.24 12.91 -13.58
CA ARG A 218 12.01 13.94 -14.31
C ARG A 218 12.94 13.39 -15.37
N SER A 219 12.99 12.07 -15.59
CA SER A 219 13.86 11.45 -16.59
C SER A 219 13.56 12.00 -17.99
N PRO A 220 14.59 12.23 -18.83
CA PRO A 220 14.38 12.56 -20.24
C PRO A 220 13.73 11.39 -21.00
N ASN A 221 13.90 10.15 -20.54
CA ASN A 221 13.14 9.01 -21.07
C ASN A 221 11.74 9.02 -20.45
N ARG A 222 10.78 9.62 -21.18
CA ARG A 222 9.40 9.79 -20.71
C ARG A 222 8.65 8.47 -20.50
N ALA A 223 9.02 7.41 -21.20
CA ALA A 223 8.48 6.07 -20.95
C ALA A 223 8.85 5.57 -19.53
N ARG A 224 10.05 5.90 -19.03
CA ARG A 224 10.42 5.58 -17.63
C ARG A 224 9.64 6.41 -16.62
N ALA A 225 9.27 7.64 -16.95
CA ALA A 225 8.42 8.47 -16.09
C ALA A 225 7.02 7.86 -15.95
N ILE A 226 6.42 7.43 -17.07
CA ILE A 226 5.13 6.70 -17.08
C ILE A 226 5.22 5.43 -16.23
N GLU A 227 6.27 4.63 -16.42
CA GLU A 227 6.48 3.41 -15.63
C GLU A 227 6.59 3.72 -14.13
N GLY A 228 7.28 4.80 -13.76
CA GLY A 228 7.30 5.28 -12.38
C GLY A 228 5.93 5.63 -11.83
N VAL A 229 5.07 6.25 -12.63
CA VAL A 229 3.69 6.59 -12.23
C VAL A 229 2.82 5.34 -12.11
N ARG A 230 2.99 4.34 -12.99
CA ARG A 230 2.29 3.05 -12.91
C ARG A 230 2.64 2.30 -11.63
N ASN A 231 3.91 2.30 -11.25
CA ASN A 231 4.36 1.71 -9.99
C ASN A 231 3.75 2.45 -8.78
N ALA A 232 3.77 3.78 -8.77
CA ALA A 232 3.11 4.56 -7.72
C ALA A 232 1.59 4.29 -7.62
N ALA A 233 0.93 3.99 -8.75
CA ALA A 233 -0.48 3.62 -8.77
C ALA A 233 -0.74 2.25 -8.13
N TRP A 234 0.21 1.31 -8.19
CA TRP A 234 0.14 0.05 -7.46
C TRP A 234 0.29 0.24 -5.95
N ASP A 235 1.25 1.04 -5.50
CA ASP A 235 1.40 1.43 -4.09
C ASP A 235 0.09 2.04 -3.55
N LEU A 236 -0.49 2.98 -4.30
CA LEU A 236 -1.80 3.54 -3.98
C LEU A 236 -2.92 2.49 -3.95
N THR A 237 -2.85 1.48 -4.81
CA THR A 237 -3.86 0.42 -4.89
C THR A 237 -3.80 -0.51 -3.69
N HIS A 238 -2.59 -0.91 -3.25
CA HIS A 238 -2.38 -1.64 -1.99
C HIS A 238 -2.99 -0.89 -0.82
N LEU A 239 -2.65 0.39 -0.64
CA LEU A 239 -3.18 1.20 0.46
C LEU A 239 -4.69 1.41 0.37
N SER A 240 -5.20 1.77 -0.82
CA SER A 240 -6.62 2.00 -1.04
C SER A 240 -7.48 0.76 -0.76
N GLU A 241 -6.96 -0.42 -1.13
CA GLU A 241 -7.65 -1.68 -0.87
C GLU A 241 -7.58 -2.06 0.60
N THR A 242 -6.43 -1.86 1.24
CA THR A 242 -6.22 -2.10 2.68
C THR A 242 -7.21 -1.29 3.51
N ILE A 243 -7.28 0.03 3.30
CA ILE A 243 -8.22 0.91 4.04
C ILE A 243 -9.67 0.52 3.80
N ARG A 244 -10.02 0.17 2.55
CA ARG A 244 -11.37 -0.31 2.25
C ARG A 244 -11.71 -1.56 3.07
N ARG A 245 -10.76 -2.48 3.22
CA ARG A 245 -10.96 -3.71 4.00
C ARG A 245 -11.03 -3.41 5.49
N VAL A 246 -10.17 -2.51 5.99
CA VAL A 246 -10.21 -2.01 7.38
C VAL A 246 -11.57 -1.41 7.70
N ASN A 247 -12.03 -0.45 6.91
CA ASN A 247 -13.34 0.20 7.13
C ASN A 247 -14.51 -0.79 7.06
N LYS A 248 -14.39 -1.86 6.27
CA LYS A 248 -15.39 -2.94 6.22
C LYS A 248 -15.30 -3.90 7.40
N ALA A 249 -14.13 -4.04 7.99
CA ALA A 249 -13.88 -4.85 9.18
C ALA A 249 -14.13 -4.06 10.49
N ASN A 250 -14.39 -2.75 10.42
CA ASN A 250 -14.81 -1.98 11.59
C ASN A 250 -16.02 -2.65 12.25
N ASN A 251 -15.92 -2.90 13.56
CA ASN A 251 -16.90 -3.64 14.37
C ASN A 251 -17.10 -5.13 13.99
N SER A 252 -16.20 -5.74 13.23
CA SER A 252 -16.19 -7.19 13.00
C SER A 252 -15.10 -7.89 13.84
N SER A 253 -15.14 -9.23 13.84
CA SER A 253 -14.11 -10.10 14.40
C SER A 253 -12.88 -10.25 13.49
N ILE A 254 -12.66 -9.34 12.54
CA ILE A 254 -11.50 -9.35 11.65
C ILE A 254 -10.57 -8.19 12.03
N ARG A 255 -9.27 -8.48 12.13
CA ARG A 255 -8.19 -7.51 12.27
C ARG A 255 -7.29 -7.59 11.06
N LEU A 256 -6.86 -6.43 10.57
CA LEU A 256 -6.06 -6.34 9.34
C LEU A 256 -4.71 -5.70 9.65
N LEU A 257 -3.65 -6.35 9.18
CA LEU A 257 -2.28 -5.89 9.26
C LEU A 257 -1.75 -5.64 7.85
N PHE A 258 -1.30 -4.42 7.55
CA PHE A 258 -0.56 -4.17 6.33
C PHE A 258 0.92 -4.43 6.55
N ALA A 259 1.60 -5.12 5.63
CA ALA A 259 3.02 -5.44 5.75
C ALA A 259 3.83 -4.86 4.59
N SER A 260 4.90 -4.13 4.91
CA SER A 260 5.86 -3.62 3.92
C SER A 260 7.20 -3.29 4.57
N PHE A 261 8.31 -3.56 3.88
CA PHE A 261 9.62 -3.03 4.28
C PHE A 261 9.84 -1.58 3.82
N ASP A 262 8.98 -1.04 2.95
CA ASP A 262 9.04 0.35 2.51
C ASP A 262 8.53 1.28 3.63
N ALA A 263 9.45 2.03 4.25
CA ALA A 263 9.14 2.95 5.32
C ALA A 263 8.22 4.10 4.87
N GLY A 264 8.28 4.51 3.60
CA GLY A 264 7.38 5.52 3.04
C GLY A 264 5.96 4.99 2.93
N LEU A 265 5.80 3.78 2.38
CA LEU A 265 4.50 3.13 2.25
C LEU A 265 3.85 2.87 3.62
N ARG A 266 4.64 2.48 4.62
CA ARG A 266 4.16 2.30 5.99
C ARG A 266 3.69 3.59 6.65
N ARG A 267 4.47 4.67 6.56
CA ARG A 267 4.06 5.99 7.08
C ARG A 267 2.76 6.48 6.45
N LEU A 268 2.58 6.22 5.15
CA LEU A 268 1.34 6.53 4.45
C LEU A 268 0.17 5.70 4.97
N ALA A 269 0.36 4.39 5.18
CA ALA A 269 -0.65 3.53 5.79
C ALA A 269 -1.03 4.01 7.21
N GLU A 270 -0.05 4.35 8.05
CA GLU A 270 -0.25 4.87 9.42
C GLU A 270 -1.11 6.15 9.40
N LEU A 271 -0.77 7.11 8.54
CA LEU A 271 -1.54 8.34 8.38
C LEU A 271 -2.97 8.05 7.90
N LEU A 272 -3.10 7.13 6.94
CA LEU A 272 -4.39 6.77 6.36
C LEU A 272 -5.32 6.11 7.39
N PHE A 273 -4.82 5.22 8.24
CA PHE A 273 -5.61 4.61 9.30
C PHE A 273 -5.99 5.59 10.39
N THR A 274 -5.08 6.51 10.75
CA THR A 274 -5.39 7.58 11.71
C THR A 274 -6.56 8.43 11.22
N LEU A 275 -6.62 8.72 9.92
CA LEU A 275 -7.68 9.53 9.32
C LEU A 275 -8.95 8.76 8.98
N ALA A 276 -8.88 7.43 8.85
CA ALA A 276 -10.03 6.57 8.62
C ALA A 276 -10.76 6.17 9.92
N ALA A 277 -10.14 6.36 11.09
CA ALA A 277 -10.77 6.15 12.37
C ALA A 277 -11.90 7.17 12.61
N ASP A 278 -12.96 6.77 13.32
CA ASP A 278 -14.20 7.53 13.56
C ASP A 278 -14.00 8.89 14.28
N GLU A 279 -12.77 9.26 14.64
CA GLU A 279 -12.38 10.50 15.31
C GLU A 279 -11.88 11.59 14.31
N PHE A 280 -12.32 11.55 13.04
CA PHE A 280 -11.95 12.56 12.05
C PHE A 280 -12.35 13.97 12.52
N SER A 281 -11.36 14.82 12.76
CA SER A 281 -11.54 16.25 12.99
C SER A 281 -10.49 17.05 12.24
N GLU A 282 -10.83 18.28 11.86
CA GLU A 282 -9.90 19.20 11.21
C GLU A 282 -8.63 19.40 12.05
N GLY A 283 -8.76 19.45 13.39
CA GLY A 283 -7.64 19.56 14.32
C GLY A 283 -6.66 18.38 14.21
N VAL A 284 -7.15 17.14 14.21
CA VAL A 284 -6.31 15.94 14.05
C VAL A 284 -5.57 15.97 12.71
N LEU A 285 -6.23 16.42 11.65
CA LEU A 285 -5.61 16.54 10.33
C LEU A 285 -4.54 17.64 10.29
N ILE A 286 -4.76 18.78 10.97
CA ILE A 286 -3.76 19.83 11.12
C ILE A 286 -2.52 19.27 11.83
N ASP A 287 -2.71 18.64 13.00
CA ASP A 287 -1.63 18.09 13.80
C ASP A 287 -0.81 17.05 13.03
N ALA A 288 -1.47 16.23 12.20
CA ALA A 288 -0.82 15.27 11.33
C ALA A 288 -0.04 15.91 10.16
N LEU A 289 -0.43 17.10 9.71
CA LEU A 289 0.18 17.80 8.57
C LEU A 289 1.29 18.79 8.97
N VAL A 290 1.25 19.36 10.17
CA VAL A 290 2.25 20.31 10.69
C VAL A 290 3.71 19.81 10.63
N PRO A 291 4.01 18.50 10.81
CA PRO A 291 5.37 18.01 10.60
C PRO A 291 5.89 18.21 9.16
N TYR A 292 4.99 18.31 8.18
CA TYR A 292 5.30 18.37 6.75
C TYR A 292 5.11 19.76 6.16
N TRP A 293 4.15 20.52 6.69
CA TRP A 293 3.74 21.85 6.22
C TRP A 293 3.88 22.88 7.34
N ASN A 294 4.10 24.15 6.99
CA ASN A 294 3.94 25.19 8.00
C ASN A 294 2.47 25.23 8.48
N GLN A 295 2.25 25.79 9.68
CA GLN A 295 0.93 25.83 10.32
C GLN A 295 -0.18 26.36 9.39
N ALA A 296 0.03 27.51 8.75
CA ALA A 296 -0.97 28.13 7.89
C ALA A 296 -1.31 27.27 6.66
N HIS A 297 -0.33 26.57 6.09
CA HIS A 297 -0.54 25.64 4.98
C HIS A 297 -1.25 24.37 5.45
N ALA A 298 -0.89 23.83 6.61
CA ALA A 298 -1.54 22.66 7.20
C ALA A 298 -3.03 22.94 7.45
N GLU A 299 -3.37 24.07 8.07
CA GLU A 299 -4.76 24.54 8.28
C GLU A 299 -5.52 24.66 6.97
N ARG A 300 -4.93 25.30 5.96
CA ARG A 300 -5.61 25.48 4.67
C ARG A 300 -5.87 24.17 3.95
N ILE A 301 -4.90 23.25 3.97
CA ILE A 301 -5.05 21.92 3.37
C ILE A 301 -6.08 21.10 4.15
N ALA A 302 -6.01 21.12 5.48
CA ALA A 302 -6.93 20.39 6.35
C ALA A 302 -8.38 20.83 6.13
N LYS A 303 -8.62 22.14 6.08
CA LYS A 303 -9.92 22.70 5.74
C LYS A 303 -10.43 22.23 4.38
N SER A 304 -9.61 22.33 3.33
CA SER A 304 -10.00 21.88 1.98
C SER A 304 -10.27 20.37 1.92
N LEU A 305 -9.54 19.55 2.68
CA LEU A 305 -9.81 18.12 2.80
C LEU A 305 -11.10 17.83 3.56
N ALA A 306 -11.35 18.53 4.67
CA ALA A 306 -12.59 18.40 5.43
C ALA A 306 -13.81 18.78 4.59
N GLU A 307 -13.73 19.89 3.85
CA GLU A 307 -14.77 20.30 2.88
C GLU A 307 -14.96 19.22 1.80
N LEU A 308 -13.87 18.69 1.23
CA LEU A 308 -13.94 17.63 0.23
C LEU A 308 -14.68 16.38 0.75
N LEU A 309 -14.40 15.97 2.00
CA LEU A 309 -15.01 14.81 2.64
C LEU A 309 -16.47 15.06 3.05
N ALA A 310 -16.80 16.27 3.51
CA ALA A 310 -18.19 16.64 3.84
C ALA A 310 -19.12 16.58 2.62
N HIS A 311 -18.58 16.81 1.42
CA HIS A 311 -19.31 16.76 0.15
C HIS A 311 -19.21 15.40 -0.56
N ILE A 312 -18.82 14.32 0.13
CA ILE A 312 -18.67 13.01 -0.50
C ILE A 312 -19.98 12.48 -1.10
N ASP A 313 -21.11 12.78 -0.47
CA ASP A 313 -22.46 12.37 -0.89
C ASP A 313 -23.25 13.47 -1.62
N ASP A 314 -22.62 14.58 -1.98
CA ASP A 314 -23.28 15.66 -2.72
C ASP A 314 -23.83 15.17 -4.07
N GLU A 315 -25.15 15.19 -4.23
CA GLU A 315 -25.85 14.81 -5.46
C GLU A 315 -25.48 15.69 -6.65
N GLY A 316 -25.21 16.98 -6.42
CA GLY A 316 -24.73 17.90 -7.47
C GLY A 316 -23.33 17.53 -7.97
N ARG A 317 -22.50 16.89 -7.13
CA ARG A 317 -21.21 16.31 -7.54
C ARG A 317 -21.41 15.05 -8.37
N LYS A 318 -22.28 14.13 -7.93
CA LYS A 318 -22.60 12.90 -8.68
C LYS A 318 -23.12 13.23 -10.07
N GLN A 319 -23.94 14.27 -10.20
CA GLN A 319 -24.49 14.72 -11.48
C GLN A 319 -23.44 15.38 -12.38
N ARG A 320 -22.54 16.21 -11.83
CA ARG A 320 -21.39 16.76 -12.57
C ARG A 320 -20.44 15.67 -13.08
N GLN A 321 -20.14 14.67 -12.26
CA GLN A 321 -19.32 13.52 -12.66
C GLN A 321 -20.01 12.65 -13.71
N ALA A 322 -21.32 12.43 -13.60
CA ALA A 322 -22.10 11.71 -14.62
C ALA A 322 -22.11 12.46 -15.96
N ASN A 323 -22.02 13.79 -15.92
CA ASN A 323 -21.93 14.66 -17.08
C ASN A 323 -20.49 14.94 -17.54
N SER A 324 -19.47 14.36 -16.86
CA SER A 324 -18.07 14.44 -17.31
C SER A 324 -17.97 13.83 -18.70
N SER A 325 -17.41 14.58 -19.64
CA SER A 325 -17.30 14.16 -21.03
C SER A 325 -16.24 13.09 -21.27
N MET A 326 -15.30 12.91 -20.34
CA MET A 326 -14.20 11.95 -20.49
C MET A 326 -14.43 10.65 -19.74
N SER A 327 -14.30 9.55 -20.46
CA SER A 327 -14.18 8.19 -19.95
C SER A 327 -12.85 7.98 -19.18
N ILE A 328 -12.77 6.89 -18.42
CA ILE A 328 -11.55 6.48 -17.71
C ILE A 328 -10.37 6.33 -18.68
N ASP A 329 -10.60 5.77 -19.87
CA ASP A 329 -9.55 5.58 -20.87
C ASP A 329 -9.05 6.91 -21.45
N GLU A 330 -9.94 7.87 -21.70
CA GLU A 330 -9.57 9.22 -22.14
C GLU A 330 -8.79 9.98 -21.06
N MET A 331 -9.18 9.85 -19.79
CA MET A 331 -8.43 10.43 -18.66
C MET A 331 -7.01 9.86 -18.54
N ILE A 332 -6.86 8.53 -18.69
CA ILE A 332 -5.55 7.87 -18.68
C ILE A 332 -4.71 8.37 -19.85
N TRP A 333 -5.28 8.34 -21.06
CA TRP A 333 -4.59 8.77 -22.27
C TRP A 333 -4.12 10.22 -22.15
N TYR A 334 -4.99 11.13 -21.74
CA TYR A 334 -4.65 12.55 -21.57
C TYR A 334 -3.53 12.75 -20.54
N GLY A 335 -3.61 12.05 -19.40
CA GLY A 335 -2.57 12.11 -18.36
C GLY A 335 -1.22 11.58 -18.85
N GLU A 336 -1.21 10.47 -19.59
CA GLU A 336 0.02 9.93 -20.20
C GLU A 336 0.60 10.90 -21.24
N GLN A 337 -0.24 11.49 -22.10
CA GLN A 337 0.22 12.48 -23.09
C GLN A 337 0.87 13.71 -22.44
N LEU A 338 0.27 14.24 -21.36
CA LEU A 338 0.87 15.35 -20.61
C LEU A 338 2.29 15.00 -20.12
N LEU A 339 2.48 13.78 -19.62
CA LEU A 339 3.80 13.33 -19.16
C LEU A 339 4.76 13.11 -20.33
N LEU A 340 4.30 12.61 -21.48
CA LEU A 340 5.12 12.43 -22.68
C LEU A 340 5.58 13.77 -23.26
N SER A 341 4.72 14.80 -23.23
CA SER A 341 5.04 16.13 -23.75
C SER A 341 5.86 17.00 -22.80
N ALA A 342 5.97 16.62 -21.52
CA ALA A 342 6.72 17.39 -20.54
C ALA A 342 8.23 17.35 -20.85
N GLU A 343 8.87 18.51 -20.88
CA GLU A 343 10.33 18.60 -21.03
C GLU A 343 11.02 17.88 -19.87
N GLY A 344 11.84 16.89 -20.19
CA GLY A 344 12.65 16.20 -19.19
C GLY A 344 13.67 17.17 -18.62
N LEU A 345 13.71 17.33 -17.29
CA LEU A 345 14.76 18.09 -16.63
C LEU A 345 16.00 17.19 -16.54
N SER A 346 17.03 17.53 -17.33
CA SER A 346 18.32 16.83 -17.38
C SER A 346 19.02 16.81 -16.03
#